data_AF-A0ABD0QTH8-F1
#
_entry.id   AF-A0ABD0QTH8-F1
#
_cell.length_a   1.000
_cell.length_b   1.000
_cell.length_c   1.000
_cell.angle_alpha   90.00
_cell.angle_beta   90.00
_cell.angle_gamma   90.00
#
_symmetry.space_group_name_H-M   'P 1'
#
loop_
_entity.id
_entity.type
_entity.pdbx_description
1 polymer ?
#
loop_
_entity_poly.entity_id
_entity_poly.type
_entity_poly.pdbx_seq_one_letter_code
_entity_poly.pdbx_strand_id
1 'polypeptide(L)' 'MDVSTYLWFLSLCTCLVHGKPTLRKERVHHEPELSRQPHEDNQSYQYDHEAFLGKEEATTFDQLTPEESKARLG' A
#
# COMPACT_ATOMS: atom_id res chain seq x y z
N MET A 1 22.39 42.54 -28.98
CA MET A 1 21.98 41.62 -27.92
C MET A 1 23.07 41.63 -26.88
N ASP A 2 22.73 41.98 -25.65
CA ASP A 2 23.73 42.27 -24.62
C ASP A 2 24.21 40.99 -23.94
N VAL A 3 25.40 41.01 -23.36
CA VAL A 3 25.98 39.85 -22.63
C VAL A 3 25.02 39.35 -21.55
N SER A 4 24.33 40.28 -20.88
CA SER A 4 23.27 39.98 -19.92
C SER A 4 22.16 39.13 -20.54
N THR A 5 21.69 39.48 -21.74
CA THR A 5 20.66 38.71 -22.46
C THR A 5 21.11 37.27 -22.71
N TYR A 6 22.36 37.07 -23.13
CA TYR A 6 22.91 35.73 -23.34
C TYR A 6 23.02 34.92 -22.05
N LEU A 7 23.38 35.55 -20.93
CA LEU A 7 23.43 34.88 -19.62
C LEU A 7 22.04 34.44 -19.14
N TRP A 8 21.02 35.28 -19.36
CA TRP A 8 19.63 34.92 -19.05
C TRP A 8 19.14 33.74 -19.90
N PHE A 9 19.45 33.73 -21.20
CA PHE A 9 19.12 32.60 -22.08
C PHE A 9 19.83 31.32 -21.67
N LEU A 10 21.13 31.38 -21.37
CA LEU A 10 21.89 30.22 -20.88
C LEU A 10 21.30 29.66 -19.58
N SER A 11 20.99 30.53 -18.62
CA SER A 11 20.33 30.15 -17.36
C SER A 11 18.99 29.45 -17.60
N LEU A 12 18.12 30.03 -18.43
CA LEU A 12 16.82 29.46 -18.78
C LEU A 12 16.97 28.07 -19.43
N CYS A 13 17.90 27.91 -20.38
CA CYS A 13 18.19 26.63 -21.02
C CYS A 13 18.62 25.56 -20.01
N THR A 14 19.46 25.91 -19.04
CA THR A 14 19.89 24.95 -18.00
C THR A 14 18.73 24.51 -17.11
N CYS A 15 17.83 25.41 -16.71
CA CYS A 15 16.65 25.07 -15.90
C CYS A 15 15.72 24.08 -16.61
N LEU A 16 15.53 24.21 -17.93
CA LEU A 16 14.66 23.33 -18.70
C LEU A 16 15.21 21.89 -18.80
N VAL A 17 16.53 21.72 -18.79
CA VAL A 17 17.18 20.39 -18.85
C VAL A 17 17.14 19.66 -17.50
N HIS A 18 17.12 20.38 -16.38
CA HIS A 18 17.12 19.79 -15.03
C HIS A 18 15.72 19.43 -14.51
N GLY A 19 14.67 19.72 -15.27
CA GLY A 19 13.31 19.30 -14.92
C GLY A 19 13.22 17.77 -14.86
N LYS A 20 12.97 17.21 -13.67
CA LYS A 20 12.71 15.77 -13.55
C LYS A 20 11.49 15.42 -14.42
N PRO A 21 11.54 14.37 -15.25
CA PRO A 21 10.39 13.94 -16.02
C PRO A 21 9.26 13.53 -15.06
N THR A 22 8.23 14.36 -14.96
CA THR A 22 7.05 14.14 -14.11
C THR A 22 6.04 13.18 -14.77
N LEU A 23 6.28 12.77 -16.01
CA LEU A 23 5.41 11.89 -16.77
C LEU A 23 5.62 10.41 -16.39
N ARG A 24 5.32 10.04 -15.14
CA ARG A 24 5.14 8.63 -14.79
C ARG A 24 3.80 8.15 -15.36
N LYS A 25 3.84 7.53 -16.53
CA LYS A 25 2.65 6.89 -17.14
C LYS A 25 2.23 5.61 -16.41
N GLU A 26 3.12 5.06 -15.59
CA GLU A 26 2.92 3.79 -14.90
C GLU A 26 2.36 4.06 -13.50
N ARG A 27 1.09 4.50 -13.46
CA ARG A 27 0.30 4.50 -12.22
C ARG A 27 -0.27 3.11 -11.91
N VAL A 28 -0.25 2.24 -12.91
CA VAL A 28 -0.76 0.87 -12.81
C VAL A 28 0.44 -0.03 -12.57
N HIS A 29 0.57 -0.54 -11.35
CA HIS A 29 1.44 -1.67 -11.10
C HIS A 29 0.78 -2.90 -11.74
N HIS A 30 1.37 -3.42 -12.81
CA HIS A 30 1.01 -4.73 -13.32
C HIS A 30 1.55 -5.76 -12.34
N GLU A 31 0.73 -6.11 -11.35
CA GLU A 31 1.02 -7.25 -10.49
C GLU A 31 1.14 -8.52 -11.35
N PRO A 32 2.08 -9.42 -11.01
CA PRO A 32 2.15 -10.72 -11.66
C PRO A 32 0.80 -11.44 -11.53
N GLU A 33 0.45 -12.28 -12.52
CA GLU A 33 -0.76 -13.09 -12.42
C GLU A 33 -0.73 -13.91 -11.12
N LEU A 34 -1.80 -13.79 -10.33
CA LEU A 34 -1.97 -14.57 -9.12
C LEU A 34 -1.95 -16.07 -9.45
N SER A 35 -1.47 -16.87 -8.50
CA SER A 35 -1.51 -18.33 -8.64
C SER A 35 -2.93 -18.81 -8.89
N ARG A 36 -3.10 -19.75 -9.83
CA ARG A 36 -4.39 -20.42 -10.10
C ARG A 36 -4.69 -21.54 -9.11
N GLN A 37 -3.76 -21.84 -8.21
CA GLN A 37 -3.97 -22.83 -7.16
C GLN A 37 -5.06 -22.32 -6.21
N PRO A 38 -6.02 -23.16 -5.80
CA PRO A 38 -6.99 -22.77 -4.77
C PRO A 38 -6.25 -22.34 -3.51
N HIS A 39 -6.60 -21.15 -3.01
CA HIS A 39 -6.10 -20.66 -1.73
C HIS A 39 -6.70 -21.52 -0.62
N GLU A 40 -5.85 -22.03 0.25
CA GLU A 40 -6.28 -22.77 1.43
C GLU A 40 -6.46 -21.80 2.60
N ASP A 41 -7.60 -21.11 2.61
CA ASP A 41 -7.90 -20.09 3.62
C ASP A 41 -8.17 -20.69 5.01
N ASN A 42 -8.27 -22.02 5.12
CA ASN A 42 -8.79 -22.72 6.28
C ASN A 42 -7.75 -23.06 7.37
N GLN A 43 -6.47 -22.70 7.19
CA GLN A 43 -5.41 -23.26 8.03
C GLN A 43 -4.87 -22.36 9.15
N SER A 44 -5.32 -21.11 9.33
CA SER A 44 -4.71 -20.26 10.37
C SER A 44 -5.60 -19.25 11.10
N TYR A 45 -6.93 -19.35 11.07
CA TYR A 45 -7.79 -18.37 11.74
C TYR A 45 -7.45 -18.18 13.24
N GLN A 46 -7.18 -19.28 13.94
CA GLN A 46 -6.80 -19.27 15.36
C GLN A 46 -5.48 -18.53 15.62
N TYR A 47 -4.51 -18.72 14.72
CA TYR A 47 -3.20 -18.09 14.82
C TYR A 47 -3.25 -16.60 14.49
N ASP A 48 -4.13 -16.20 13.57
CA ASP A 48 -4.35 -14.80 13.24
C ASP A 48 -4.87 -14.04 14.47
N HIS A 49 -5.80 -14.61 15.24
CA HIS A 49 -6.30 -14.00 16.47
C HIS A 49 -5.21 -13.77 17.51
N GLU A 50 -4.37 -14.79 17.76
CA GLU A 50 -3.24 -14.66 18.68
C GLU A 50 -2.19 -13.66 18.18
N ALA A 51 -1.93 -13.60 16.88
CA ALA A 51 -0.96 -12.67 16.30
C ALA A 51 -1.42 -11.21 16.37
N PHE A 52 -2.71 -10.94 16.19
CA PHE A 52 -3.26 -9.58 16.22
C PHE A 52 -3.58 -9.06 17.63
N LEU A 53 -4.12 -9.91 18.51
CA LEU A 53 -4.61 -9.50 19.83
C LEU A 53 -3.66 -9.92 20.98
N GLY A 54 -2.75 -10.86 20.70
CA GLY A 54 -1.96 -11.53 21.75
C GLY A 54 -2.73 -12.68 22.40
N LYS A 55 -1.99 -13.57 23.06
CA LYS A 55 -2.52 -14.84 23.60
C LYS A 55 -3.64 -14.67 24.63
N GLU A 56 -3.62 -13.58 25.41
CA GLU A 56 -4.60 -13.38 26.48
C GLU A 56 -5.93 -12.85 25.92
N GLU A 57 -5.90 -11.83 25.07
CA GLU A 57 -7.11 -11.21 24.51
C GLU A 57 -7.74 -12.06 23.40
N ALA A 58 -6.95 -12.83 22.64
CA ALA A 58 -7.45 -13.72 21.59
C ALA A 58 -8.47 -14.74 22.12
N THR A 59 -8.21 -15.33 23.28
CA THR A 59 -9.08 -16.35 23.89
C THR A 59 -10.47 -15.82 24.25
N THR A 60 -10.62 -14.50 24.42
CA THR A 60 -11.91 -13.90 24.74
C THR A 60 -12.89 -14.02 23.58
N PHE A 61 -12.40 -14.02 22.34
CA PHE A 61 -13.24 -14.09 21.14
C PHE A 61 -13.60 -15.53 20.76
N ASP A 62 -12.72 -16.51 21.04
CA ASP A 62 -13.01 -17.94 20.83
C ASP A 62 -14.09 -18.47 21.78
N GLN A 63 -14.24 -17.84 22.94
CA GLN A 63 -15.17 -18.24 23.99
C GLN A 63 -16.56 -17.59 23.86
N LEU A 64 -16.77 -16.69 22.89
CA LEU A 64 -18.08 -16.06 22.68
C LEU A 64 -19.03 -17.02 21.99
N THR A 65 -20.28 -17.03 22.47
CA THR A 65 -21.36 -17.70 21.74
C THR A 65 -21.64 -16.96 20.43
N PRO A 66 -22.16 -17.64 19.38
CA PRO A 66 -22.50 -17.01 18.11
C PRO A 66 -23.41 -15.78 18.26
N GLU A 67 -24.33 -15.81 19.23
CA GLU A 67 -25.25 -14.73 19.57
C GLU A 67 -24.53 -13.51 20.16
N GLU A 68 -23.58 -13.72 21.08
CA GLU A 68 -22.78 -12.65 21.68
C GLU A 68 -21.81 -12.01 20.69
N SER A 69 -21.19 -12.84 19.85
CA SER A 69 -20.33 -12.37 18.76
C SER A 69 -21.11 -11.45 17.82
N LYS A 70 -22.32 -11.86 17.42
CA LYS A 70 -23.19 -11.06 16.56
C LYS A 70 -23.65 -9.76 17.21
N ALA A 71 -23.98 -9.77 18.49
CA ALA A 71 -24.40 -8.57 19.22
C ALA A 71 -23.27 -7.53 19.35
N ARG A 72 -22.01 -7.96 19.42
CA ARG A 72 -20.84 -7.06 19.48
C ARG A 72 -20.48 -6.44 18.13
N LEU A 73 -20.83 -7.09 17.02
CA LEU A 73 -20.54 -6.60 15.66
C LEU A 73 -21.47 -5.47 15.19
N GLY A 74 -22.61 -5.26 15.88
CA GLY A 74 -23.58 -4.19 15.59
C GLY A 74 -24.60 -4.58 14.53
#